data_AF-G9KFY9-F1
#
_entry.id   AF-G9KFY9-F1
#
_cell.length_a   1.000
_cell.length_b   1.000
_cell.length_c   1.000
_cell.angle_alpha   90.00
_cell.angle_beta   90.00
_cell.angle_gamma   90.00
#
_symmetry.space_group_name_H-M   'P 1'
#
loop_
_entity.id
_entity.type
_entity.pdbx_description
1 polymer ?
#
loop_
_entity_poly.entity_id
_entity_poly.type
_entity_poly.pdbx_seq_one_letter_code
_entity_poly.pdbx_strand_id
1 'polypeptide(L)' 'PPAQSGFHRYQFFVYLQERQNISLHSKENKTRGSWKMDKFLNRFHLSEPEASTQFMTQNYQDSPNYQAPGAGSSELKDKP' A
#
# COMPACT_ATOMS: atom_id res chain seq x y z
N PRO A 1 5.04 2.03 -1.79
CA PRO A 1 4.80 3.48 -1.98
C PRO A 1 5.44 3.96 -3.28
N PRO A 2 4.99 5.08 -3.90
CA PRO A 2 5.79 5.76 -4.92
C PRO A 2 7.23 5.99 -4.44
N ALA A 3 8.21 6.01 -5.35
CA ALA A 3 9.58 6.32 -4.95
C ALA A 3 9.66 7.76 -4.44
N GLN A 4 10.55 8.03 -3.49
CA GLN A 4 10.80 9.36 -2.93
C GLN A 4 9.58 10.02 -2.25
N SER A 5 8.52 9.26 -1.93
CA SER A 5 7.36 9.77 -1.19
C SER A 5 7.44 9.52 0.31
N GLY A 6 8.55 8.94 0.79
CA GLY A 6 8.81 8.66 2.20
C GLY A 6 7.99 7.49 2.76
N PHE A 7 7.81 7.48 4.08
CA PHE A 7 7.05 6.44 4.76
C PHE A 7 5.54 6.63 4.56
N HIS A 8 4.89 5.62 4.02
CA HIS A 8 3.45 5.52 3.93
C HIS A 8 2.91 4.63 5.03
N ARG A 9 1.78 5.03 5.58
CA ARG A 9 1.04 4.26 6.58
C ARG A 9 0.03 3.35 5.90
N TYR A 10 0.09 2.08 6.23
CA TYR A 10 -0.87 1.06 5.80
C TYR A 10 -1.67 0.64 7.03
N GLN A 11 -2.97 0.88 7.00
CA GLN A 11 -3.89 0.58 8.08
C GLN A 11 -4.78 -0.59 7.68
N PHE A 12 -4.88 -1.59 8.55
CA PHE A 12 -5.72 -2.76 8.38
C PHE A 12 -6.85 -2.67 9.39
N PHE A 13 -8.05 -2.91 8.91
CA PHE A 13 -9.26 -3.00 9.72
C PHE A 13 -9.96 -4.30 9.35
N VAL A 14 -10.34 -5.07 10.36
CA VAL A 14 -11.12 -6.30 10.21
C VAL A 14 -12.51 -6.01 10.74
N TYR A 15 -13.54 -6.22 9.91
CA TYR A 15 -14.94 -6.04 10.28
C TYR A 15 -15.65 -7.38 10.23
N LEU A 16 -16.57 -7.62 11.16
CA LEU A 16 -17.41 -8.81 11.13
C LEU A 16 -18.37 -8.71 9.95
N GLN A 17 -18.20 -9.62 8.98
CA GLN A 17 -19.12 -9.75 7.86
C GLN A 17 -20.22 -10.74 8.24
N GLU A 18 -21.46 -10.29 8.20
CA GLU A 18 -22.63 -11.15 8.39
C GLU A 18 -22.90 -12.02 7.14
N ARG A 19 -24.15 -12.16 6.69
CA ARG A 19 -24.53 -13.03 5.56
C ARG A 19 -24.47 -12.35 4.19
N GLN A 20 -23.94 -11.14 4.10
CA GLN A 20 -23.93 -10.35 2.86
C GLN A 20 -22.69 -10.61 2.00
N ASN A 21 -22.85 -10.54 0.68
CA ASN A 21 -21.74 -10.53 -0.25
C ASN A 21 -21.18 -9.12 -0.38
N ILE A 22 -19.88 -8.97 -0.10
CA ILE A 22 -19.19 -7.68 -0.14
C ILE A 22 -18.34 -7.60 -1.41
N SER A 23 -18.51 -6.52 -2.16
CA SER A 23 -17.69 -6.24 -3.34
C SER A 23 -17.59 -4.74 -3.61
N LEU A 24 -16.51 -4.34 -4.28
CA LEU A 24 -16.36 -2.99 -4.81
C LEU A 24 -17.18 -2.84 -6.10
N HIS A 25 -17.81 -1.69 -6.28
CA HIS A 25 -18.39 -1.34 -7.57
C HIS A 25 -17.29 -1.11 -8.61
N SER A 26 -17.61 -1.31 -9.90
CA SER A 26 -16.66 -1.11 -11.01
C SER A 26 -15.97 0.27 -10.96
N LYS A 27 -16.70 1.33 -10.59
CA LYS A 27 -16.15 2.69 -10.46
C LYS A 27 -15.16 2.82 -9.29
N GLU A 28 -15.44 2.20 -8.16
CA GLU A 28 -14.52 2.18 -7.00
C GLU A 28 -13.24 1.42 -7.36
N ASN A 29 -13.39 0.32 -8.09
CA ASN A 29 -12.27 -0.53 -8.49
C ASN A 29 -11.31 0.15 -9.47
N LYS A 30 -11.81 1.06 -10.32
CA LYS A 30 -10.99 1.86 -11.25
C LYS A 30 -10.06 2.85 -10.54
N THR A 31 -10.41 3.30 -9.32
CA THR A 31 -9.69 4.41 -8.64
C THR A 31 -9.51 4.14 -7.14
N ARG A 32 -8.77 3.08 -6.81
CA ARG A 32 -8.53 2.68 -5.42
C ARG A 32 -7.83 3.74 -4.57
N GLY A 33 -7.00 4.58 -5.17
CA GLY A 33 -6.31 5.67 -4.46
C GLY A 33 -7.23 6.79 -3.96
N SER A 34 -8.38 7.00 -4.60
CA SER A 34 -9.39 8.00 -4.19
C SER A 34 -10.64 7.36 -3.61
N TRP A 35 -10.55 6.10 -3.21
CA TRP A 35 -11.67 5.33 -2.69
C TRP A 35 -12.23 5.95 -1.40
N LYS A 36 -13.54 6.06 -1.32
CA LYS A 36 -14.26 6.64 -0.16
C LYS A 36 -14.65 5.52 0.79
N MET A 37 -13.74 5.18 1.71
CA MET A 37 -13.92 4.09 2.68
C MET A 37 -15.23 4.21 3.45
N ASP A 38 -15.57 5.39 3.98
CA ASP A 38 -16.81 5.60 4.75
C ASP A 38 -18.07 5.25 3.97
N LYS A 39 -18.10 5.56 2.66
CA LYS A 39 -19.25 5.21 1.80
C LYS A 39 -19.39 3.70 1.61
N PHE A 40 -18.27 2.98 1.58
CA PHE A 40 -18.27 1.53 1.49
C PHE A 40 -18.72 0.90 2.81
N LEU A 41 -18.15 1.35 3.93
CA LEU A 41 -18.52 0.87 5.26
C LEU A 41 -20.01 1.07 5.55
N ASN A 42 -20.53 2.27 5.27
CA ASN A 42 -21.95 2.59 5.45
C ASN A 42 -22.86 1.72 4.58
N ARG A 43 -22.47 1.42 3.33
CA ARG A 43 -23.28 0.59 2.41
C ARG A 43 -23.44 -0.84 2.90
N PHE A 44 -22.44 -1.35 3.60
CA PHE A 44 -22.40 -2.71 4.12
C PHE A 44 -22.64 -2.77 5.63
N HIS A 45 -23.07 -1.66 6.26
CA HIS A 45 -23.32 -1.59 7.70
C HIS A 45 -22.14 -2.08 8.56
N LEU A 46 -20.91 -1.81 8.10
CA LEU A 46 -19.68 -2.14 8.83
C LEU A 46 -19.29 -0.94 9.70
N SER A 47 -19.77 -0.90 10.94
CA SER A 47 -19.61 0.25 11.83
C SER A 47 -18.25 0.29 12.54
N GLU A 48 -17.97 -0.70 13.37
CA GLU A 48 -16.74 -0.77 14.16
C GLU A 48 -15.88 -1.96 13.73
N PRO A 49 -14.55 -1.77 13.63
CA PRO A 49 -13.65 -2.87 13.35
C PRO A 49 -13.47 -3.74 14.60
N GLU A 50 -13.57 -5.06 14.43
CA GLU A 50 -13.24 -6.07 15.44
C GLU A 50 -11.76 -6.01 15.84
N ALA A 51 -10.91 -5.67 14.88
CA ALA A 51 -9.49 -5.50 15.09
C ALA A 51 -8.93 -4.48 14.12
N SER A 52 -7.86 -3.81 14.54
CA SER A 52 -7.07 -2.96 13.65
C SER A 52 -5.58 -3.07 13.96
N THR A 53 -4.77 -2.86 12.93
CA THR A 53 -3.33 -2.70 13.06
C THR A 53 -2.82 -1.76 11.98
N GLN A 54 -1.59 -1.30 12.13
CA GLN A 54 -0.95 -0.48 11.14
C GLN A 54 0.54 -0.71 11.13
N PHE A 55 1.14 -0.49 9.95
CA PHE A 55 2.58 -0.39 9.82
C PHE A 55 2.93 0.74 8.87
N MET A 56 4.20 1.15 8.91
CA MET A 56 4.75 2.11 7.97
C MET A 56 5.84 1.44 7.14
N THR A 57 5.85 1.75 5.85
CA THR A 57 6.93 1.31 4.95
C THR A 57 7.16 2.37 3.88
N GLN A 58 8.31 2.34 3.23
CA GLN A 58 8.67 3.23 2.12
C GLN A 58 8.85 2.41 0.84
N ASN A 59 9.17 3.07 -0.28
CA ASN A 59 9.52 2.32 -1.49
C ASN A 59 10.82 1.54 -1.26
N TYR A 60 10.88 0.29 -1.73
CA TYR A 60 12.07 -0.54 -1.63
C TYR A 60 13.29 0.06 -2.35
N GLN A 61 13.07 0.88 -3.37
CA GLN A 61 14.11 1.61 -4.12
C GLN A 61 14.73 2.74 -3.29
N ASP A 62 14.04 3.21 -2.25
CA ASP A 62 14.56 4.23 -1.32
C ASP A 62 15.40 3.58 -0.18
N SER A 63 15.56 2.25 -0.20
CA SER A 63 16.41 1.53 0.76
C SER A 63 17.89 1.84 0.51
N PRO A 64 18.70 2.11 1.57
CA PRO A 64 20.14 2.26 1.43
C PRO A 64 20.84 1.05 0.78
N ASN A 65 20.23 -0.13 0.89
CA ASN A 65 20.76 -1.38 0.34
C ASN A 65 20.24 -1.68 -1.07
N TYR A 66 19.46 -0.79 -1.67
CA TYR A 66 18.96 -1.00 -3.02
C TYR A 66 20.10 -0.85 -4.04
N GLN A 67 20.40 -1.94 -4.73
CA GLN A 67 21.26 -1.92 -5.91
C GLN A 67 20.37 -2.04 -7.13
N ALA A 68 20.38 -1.02 -7.99
CA ALA A 68 19.69 -1.09 -9.27
C ALA A 68 20.26 -2.27 -10.08
N PRO A 69 19.43 -3.16 -10.63
CA PRO A 69 19.90 -4.20 -11.52
C PRO A 69 20.65 -3.54 -12.70
N GLY A 70 21.98 -3.74 -12.75
CA GLY A 70 22.86 -3.13 -13.77
C GLY A 70 23.93 -2.17 -13.25
N ALA A 71 23.95 -1.82 -11.96
CA ALA A 71 24.98 -0.93 -11.38
C ALA A 71 26.29 -1.64 -10.99
N GLY A 72 26.54 -2.85 -11.51
CA GLY A 72 27.70 -3.67 -11.19
C GLY A 72 28.48 -4.11 -12.42
N SER A 73 29.24 -3.20 -13.03
CA SER A 73 30.49 -3.51 -13.77
C SER A 73 31.27 -2.29 -14.28
N SER A 74 31.27 -1.16 -13.57
CA SER A 74 32.31 -0.14 -13.74
C SER A 74 33.19 -0.11 -12.50
N GLU A 75 33.90 -1.22 -12.25
CA GLU A 75 35.14 -1.17 -11.49
C GLU A 75 36.05 -0.14 -12.19
N LEU A 76 36.48 0.86 -11.43
CA LEU A 76 37.59 1.73 -11.80
C LEU A 76 38.79 0.86 -12.18
N LYS A 77 39.10 0.80 -13.48
CA LYS A 77 40.43 0.46 -13.97
C LYS A 77 41.03 1.67 -14.65
N ASP A 78 41.72 2.46 -13.85
CA ASP A 78 42.83 3.36 -14.21
C ASP A 78 43.43 3.82 -12.87
N LYS A 79 44.72 3.86 -12.56
CA LYS A 79 46.04 3.45 -13.07
C LYS A 79 47.02 3.82 -11.91
N PRO A 80 48.32 3.44 -11.82
CA PRO A 80 49.36 3.49 -12.86
C PRO A 80 49.89 2.12 -13.31
#